data_AF-V4AX69-F1
#
_entry.id   AF-V4AX69-F1
#
_cell.length_a   1.000
_cell.length_b   1.000
_cell.length_c   1.000
_cell.angle_alpha   90.00
_cell.angle_beta   90.00
_cell.angle_gamma   90.00
#
_symmetry.space_group_name_H-M   'P 1'
#
loop_
_entity.id
_entity.type
_entity.pdbx_description
1 polymer ?
#
loop_
_entity_poly.entity_id
_entity_poly.type
_entity_poly.pdbx_seq_one_letter_code
_entity_poly.pdbx_strand_id
1 'polypeptide(L)'
;FNSGLQYSGINSARSALASFLTINNKPVDSNPIVIRFLKGVFNIRPALPRNNLSWDINFVLSYLKMLSPVKKISLKLLTFKLVMLFALLSGSRIQTLQCLDIRNI
;
A
#
# COMPACT_ATOMS: atom_id res chain seq x y z
N PHE A 1 -10.90 11.37 -19.16
CA PHE A 1 -10.06 10.36 -18.49
C PHE A 1 -8.54 10.54 -18.74
N ASN A 2 -8.05 11.73 -19.14
CA ASN A 2 -6.62 11.97 -19.40
C ASN A 2 -5.77 12.20 -18.14
N SER A 3 -6.41 12.33 -16.97
CA SER A 3 -5.77 12.58 -15.68
C SER A 3 -5.36 11.32 -14.91
N GLY A 4 -5.49 10.12 -15.50
CA GLY A 4 -5.01 8.86 -14.89
C GLY A 4 -5.77 8.39 -13.63
N LEU A 5 -6.86 9.06 -13.26
CA LEU A 5 -7.65 8.74 -12.06
C LEU A 5 -8.31 7.35 -12.18
N GLN A 6 -8.08 6.51 -11.16
CA GLN A 6 -8.68 5.19 -11.03
C GLN A 6 -9.95 5.24 -10.15
N TYR A 7 -10.71 4.14 -10.15
CA TYR A 7 -11.90 3.98 -9.30
C TYR A 7 -11.67 4.40 -7.84
N SER A 8 -10.49 4.08 -7.28
CA SER A 8 -10.13 4.43 -5.90
C SER A 8 -10.24 5.93 -5.61
N GLY A 9 -9.77 6.80 -6.51
CA GLY A 9 -9.83 8.25 -6.31
C GLY A 9 -11.27 8.79 -6.30
N ILE A 10 -12.11 8.29 -7.20
CA ILE A 10 -13.53 8.67 -7.26
C ILE A 10 -14.28 8.15 -6.03
N ASN A 11 -13.98 6.92 -5.60
CA ASN A 11 -14.56 6.35 -4.39
C ASN A 11 -14.14 7.12 -3.13
N SER A 12 -12.88 7.59 -3.04
CA SER A 12 -12.43 8.48 -1.96
C SER A 12 -13.19 9.80 -1.93
N ALA A 13 -13.42 10.44 -3.09
CA ALA A 13 -14.22 11.66 -3.16
C ALA A 13 -15.67 11.43 -2.72
N ARG A 14 -16.28 10.31 -3.13
CA ARG A 14 -17.61 9.92 -2.63
C ARG A 14 -17.59 9.77 -1.10
N SER A 15 -16.65 9.02 -0.55
CA SER A 15 -16.57 8.80 0.90
C SER A 15 -16.38 10.10 1.67
N ALA A 16 -15.60 11.04 1.12
CA ALA A 16 -15.46 12.37 1.70
C ALA A 16 -16.80 13.13 1.70
N LEU A 17 -17.54 13.15 0.58
CA LEU A 17 -18.86 13.80 0.54
C LEU A 17 -19.86 13.13 1.49
N ALA A 18 -19.83 11.81 1.62
CA ALA A 18 -20.72 11.07 2.51
C ALA A 18 -20.47 11.36 4.00
N SER A 19 -19.27 11.82 4.39
CA SER A 19 -18.97 12.09 5.80
C SER A 19 -19.64 13.34 6.35
N PHE A 20 -20.05 14.27 5.49
CA PHE A 20 -20.65 15.54 5.92
C PHE A 20 -21.92 15.94 5.16
N LEU A 21 -22.22 15.33 4.00
CA LEU A 21 -23.38 15.67 3.19
C LEU A 21 -24.45 14.59 3.29
N THR A 22 -25.68 15.02 3.61
CA THR A 22 -26.87 14.16 3.67
C THR A 22 -27.93 14.65 2.68
N ILE A 23 -28.63 13.71 2.06
CA ILE A 23 -29.78 13.94 1.17
C ILE A 23 -30.95 13.14 1.75
N ASN A 24 -32.08 13.79 2.01
CA ASN A 24 -33.26 13.15 2.61
C ASN A 24 -32.94 12.41 3.91
N ASN A 25 -32.13 13.04 4.77
CA ASN A 25 -31.67 12.50 6.05
C ASN A 25 -30.85 11.20 5.96
N LYS A 26 -30.28 10.90 4.79
CA LYS A 26 -29.38 9.78 4.54
C LYS A 26 -28.07 10.27 3.94
N PRO A 27 -26.93 9.61 4.21
CA PRO A 27 -25.67 10.01 3.60
C PRO A 27 -25.75 9.89 2.06
N VAL A 28 -25.02 10.76 1.36
CA VAL A 28 -25.03 10.84 -0.12
C VAL A 28 -24.76 9.50 -0.80
N ASP A 29 -23.93 8.66 -0.19
CA ASP A 29 -23.58 7.35 -0.74
C ASP A 29 -24.70 6.32 -0.72
N SER A 30 -25.74 6.54 0.08
CA SER A 30 -26.95 5.72 0.08
C SER A 30 -27.88 6.05 -1.10
N ASN A 31 -27.61 7.11 -1.85
CA ASN A 31 -28.40 7.49 -3.00
C ASN A 31 -28.21 6.47 -4.15
N PRO A 32 -29.29 5.88 -4.71
CA PRO A 32 -29.21 4.86 -5.75
C PRO A 32 -28.49 5.34 -7.01
N ILE A 33 -28.54 6.63 -7.32
CA ILE A 33 -27.84 7.22 -8.48
C ILE A 33 -26.33 7.17 -8.26
N VAL A 34 -25.87 7.54 -7.06
CA VAL A 34 -24.44 7.53 -6.69
C VAL A 34 -23.90 6.11 -6.71
N ILE A 35 -24.66 5.15 -6.17
CA ILE A 35 -24.30 3.73 -6.19
C ILE A 35 -24.21 3.22 -7.63
N ARG A 36 -25.20 3.50 -8.48
CA ARG A 36 -25.23 3.04 -9.88
C ARG A 36 -24.09 3.67 -10.69
N PHE A 37 -23.79 4.95 -10.47
CA PHE A 37 -22.68 5.64 -11.08
C PHE A 37 -21.34 4.97 -10.74
N LEU A 38 -21.05 4.75 -9.46
CA LEU A 38 -19.81 4.08 -9.06
C LEU A 38 -19.71 2.64 -9.57
N LYS A 39 -20.81 1.88 -9.61
CA LYS A 39 -20.82 0.55 -10.24
C LYS A 39 -20.44 0.63 -11.71
N GLY A 40 -20.97 1.62 -12.45
CA GLY A 40 -20.58 1.87 -13.84
C GLY A 40 -19.09 2.19 -13.98
N VAL A 41 -18.56 3.08 -13.13
CA VAL A 41 -17.14 3.42 -13.11
C VAL A 41 -16.27 2.18 -12.84
N PHE A 42 -16.65 1.35 -11.87
CA PHE A 42 -15.93 0.12 -11.54
C PHE A 42 -15.95 -0.88 -12.71
N ASN A 43 -17.09 -1.05 -13.38
CA ASN A 43 -17.20 -1.95 -14.52
C ASN A 43 -16.35 -1.48 -15.71
N ILE A 44 -16.24 -0.17 -15.93
CA ILE A 44 -15.41 0.39 -17.00
C ILE A 44 -13.92 0.27 -16.67
N ARG A 45 -13.54 0.47 -15.39
CA ARG A 45 -12.16 0.35 -14.90
C ARG A 45 -12.15 -0.21 -13.47
N PRO A 46 -11.95 -1.53 -13.30
CA PRO A 46 -11.90 -2.11 -11.97
C PRO A 46 -10.69 -1.56 -11.20
N ALA A 47 -10.82 -1.49 -9.88
CA ALA A 47 -9.70 -1.19 -9.01
C ALA A 47 -8.75 -2.39 -8.99
N LEU A 48 -7.81 -2.44 -9.93
CA LEU A 48 -6.76 -3.44 -9.94
C LEU A 48 -5.73 -3.12 -8.85
N PRO A 49 -5.16 -4.14 -8.19
CA PRO A 49 -4.04 -3.94 -7.30
C PRO A 49 -2.92 -3.20 -8.05
N ARG A 50 -2.40 -2.12 -7.47
CA ARG A 50 -1.37 -1.27 -8.09
C ARG A 50 -0.05 -2.02 -8.34
N ASN A 51 0.12 -3.18 -7.70
CA ASN A 51 1.34 -3.98 -7.79
C ASN A 51 1.07 -5.22 -8.64
N ASN A 52 1.20 -5.09 -9.96
CA ASN A 52 1.17 -6.24 -10.87
C ASN A 52 2.46 -7.07 -10.83
N LEU A 53 3.50 -6.59 -10.15
CA LEU A 53 4.80 -7.23 -10.07
C LEU A 53 5.20 -7.40 -8.61
N SER A 54 5.24 -8.65 -8.16
CA SER A 54 5.98 -9.03 -6.96
C SER A 54 7.45 -9.10 -7.31
N TRP A 55 8.32 -8.54 -6.47
CA TRP A 55 9.77 -8.65 -6.64
C TRP A 55 10.22 -10.10 -6.36
N ASP A 56 11.25 -10.56 -7.05
CA ASP A 56 11.82 -11.88 -6.83
C ASP A 56 12.61 -11.91 -5.50
N ILE A 57 12.09 -12.65 -4.54
CA ILE A 57 12.68 -12.83 -3.21
C ILE A 57 14.07 -13.46 -3.32
N ASN A 58 14.29 -14.37 -4.29
CA ASN A 58 15.56 -15.06 -4.45
C ASN A 58 16.67 -14.11 -4.89
N PHE A 59 16.35 -13.15 -5.75
CA PHE A 59 17.28 -12.10 -6.16
C PHE A 59 17.73 -11.27 -4.94
N VAL A 60 16.79 -10.84 -4.10
CA VAL A 60 17.08 -10.06 -2.90
C VAL A 60 17.90 -10.87 -1.89
N LEU A 61 17.53 -12.13 -1.62
CA LEU A 61 18.28 -13.01 -0.73
C LEU A 61 19.71 -13.27 -1.23
N SER A 62 19.90 -13.43 -2.54
CA SER A 62 21.22 -13.62 -3.15
C SER A 62 22.10 -12.39 -2.95
N TYR A 63 21.55 -11.18 -3.14
CA TYR A 63 22.26 -9.95 -2.84
C TYR A 63 22.64 -9.84 -1.36
N LEU A 64 21.71 -10.14 -0.45
CA LEU A 64 21.97 -10.09 0.99
C LEU A 64 23.07 -11.08 1.43
N LYS A 65 23.20 -12.24 0.76
CA LYS A 65 24.29 -13.19 0.99
C LYS A 65 25.66 -12.62 0.61
N MET A 66 25.74 -11.88 -0.51
CA MET A 66 26.98 -11.22 -0.96
C MET A 66 27.48 -10.14 0.01
N LEU A 67 26.61 -9.59 0.87
CA LEU A 67 27.01 -8.68 1.96
C LEU A 67 27.69 -9.45 3.11
N SER A 68 28.79 -10.13 2.82
CA SER A 68 29.63 -10.86 3.76
C SER A 68 31.11 -10.61 3.41
N PRO A 69 32.04 -10.47 4.38
CA PRO A 69 31.86 -10.62 5.83
C PRO A 69 31.31 -9.36 6.50
N VAL A 70 30.39 -9.53 7.45
CA VAL A 70 29.68 -8.45 8.18
C VAL A 70 30.64 -7.43 8.82
N LYS A 71 31.80 -7.89 9.31
CA LYS A 71 32.80 -7.05 9.99
C LYS A 71 33.47 -6.01 9.08
N LYS A 72 33.41 -6.17 7.75
CA LYS A 72 34.03 -5.26 6.77
C LYS A 72 33.03 -4.29 6.13
N ILE A 73 31.76 -4.38 6.51
CA ILE A 73 30.67 -3.65 5.86
C ILE A 73 30.35 -2.39 6.66
N SER A 74 30.00 -1.31 5.96
CA SER A 74 29.58 -0.08 6.62
C SER A 74 28.31 -0.29 7.45
N LEU A 75 28.18 0.47 8.54
CA LEU A 75 27.01 0.41 9.41
C LEU A 75 25.70 0.60 8.61
N LYS A 76 25.71 1.49 7.62
CA LYS A 76 24.58 1.73 6.70
C LYS A 76 24.13 0.47 5.95
N LEU A 77 25.08 -0.24 5.34
CA LEU A 77 24.78 -1.48 4.60
C LEU A 77 24.32 -2.60 5.54
N LEU A 78 24.87 -2.66 6.76
CA LEU A 78 24.42 -3.59 7.78
C LEU A 78 22.98 -3.30 8.23
N THR A 79 22.63 -2.03 8.45
CA THR A 79 21.26 -1.62 8.76
C THR A 79 20.29 -2.01 7.64
N PHE A 80 20.65 -1.76 6.38
CA PHE A 80 19.79 -2.18 5.25
C PHE A 80 19.65 -3.70 5.17
N LYS A 81 20.72 -4.46 5.41
CA LYS A 81 20.66 -5.92 5.45
C LYS A 81 19.69 -6.40 6.52
N LEU A 82 19.75 -5.82 7.72
CA LEU A 82 18.88 -6.17 8.84
C LEU A 82 17.41 -5.80 8.55
N VAL A 83 17.13 -4.56 8.14
CA VAL A 83 15.77 -4.10 7.87
C VAL A 83 15.12 -4.90 6.74
N MET A 84 15.87 -5.24 5.68
CA MET A 84 15.36 -6.08 4.60
C MET A 84 15.03 -7.50 5.06
N LEU A 85 15.84 -8.08 5.95
CA LEU A 85 15.55 -9.40 6.54
C LEU A 85 14.30 -9.36 7.43
N PHE A 86 14.14 -8.32 8.25
CA PHE A 86 12.93 -8.13 9.05
C PHE A 86 11.69 -7.95 8.18
N ALA A 87 11.78 -7.15 7.12
CA ALA A 87 10.71 -6.95 6.15
C ALA A 87 10.29 -8.28 5.49
N LEU A 88 11.27 -9.10 5.11
CA LEU A 88 11.06 -10.42 4.52
C LEU A 88 10.39 -11.41 5.49
N LEU A 89 10.85 -11.46 6.74
CA LEU A 89 10.39 -12.44 7.74
C LEU A 89 9.00 -12.09 8.30
N SER A 90 8.78 -10.81 8.61
CA SER A 90 7.52 -10.35 9.21
C SER A 90 6.42 -10.09 8.17
N GLY A 91 6.77 -9.96 6.89
CA GLY A 91 5.83 -9.53 5.84
C GLY A 91 5.21 -8.15 6.11
N SER A 92 5.85 -7.34 6.95
CA SER A 92 5.27 -6.10 7.46
C SER A 92 5.51 -4.91 6.53
N ARG A 93 4.66 -3.89 6.63
CA ARG A 93 4.83 -2.64 5.87
C ARG A 93 5.95 -1.80 6.49
N ILE A 94 6.51 -0.90 5.68
CA ILE A 94 7.58 0.02 6.10
C ILE A 94 7.17 0.83 7.35
N GLN A 95 5.91 1.26 7.44
CA GLN A 95 5.39 1.98 8.61
C GLN A 95 5.53 1.18 9.90
N THR A 96 5.26 -0.13 9.85
CA THR A 96 5.42 -1.03 11.00
C THR A 96 6.89 -1.21 11.35
N LEU A 97 7.76 -1.37 10.35
CA LEU A 97 9.21 -1.47 10.55
C LEU A 97 9.80 -0.20 11.16
N GLN A 98 9.25 0.98 10.83
CA GLN A 98 9.67 2.26 11.42
C GLN A 98 9.35 2.38 12.91
N CYS A 99 8.32 1.68 13.38
CA CYS A 99 7.94 1.66 14.79
C CYS A 99 8.70 0.60 15.61
N LEU A 100 9.63 -0.15 15.00
CA LEU A 100 10.44 -1.12 15.73
C LEU A 100 11.33 -0.42 16.75
N ASP A 101 11.26 -0.92 17.97
CA ASP A 101 12.07 -0.49 19.09
C ASP A 101 12.68 -1.73 19.73
N ILE A 102 13.91 -1.62 20.23
CA ILE A 102 14.64 -2.69 20.92
C ILE A 102 13.85 -3.19 22.14
N ARG A 103 13.00 -2.33 22.73
CA ARG A 103 12.14 -2.68 23.86
C ARG A 103 10.95 -3.58 23.49
N ASN A 104 10.61 -3.64 22.20
CA ASN A 104 9.40 -4.29 21.68
C ASN A 104 9.73 -5.40 20.66
N ILE A 105 10.99 -5.87 20.64
CA ILE A 105 11.49 -7.02 19.88
C ILE A 105 11.69 -8.17 20.86
#